data_AF-A0A1Q6VLF6-F1
#
_entry.id   AF-A0A1Q6VLF6-F1
#
_cell.length_a   1.000
_cell.length_b   1.000
_cell.length_c   1.000
_cell.angle_alpha   90.00
_cell.angle_beta   90.00
_cell.angle_gamma   90.00
#
_symmetry.space_group_name_H-M   'P 1'
#
loop_
_entity.id
_entity.type
_entity.pdbx_description
1 polymer ?
#
loop_
_entity_poly.entity_id
_entity_poly.type
_entity_poly.pdbx_seq_one_letter_code
_entity_poly.pdbx_strand_id
1 'polypeptide(L)' 'MEVTMSMTAQECDRQLSTEERLLSALRGRGPQTIEMLASLPGLSWTPVFLALDRLSRSGEVSLQRTGRCDYLVFLNRAAA' A
#
# COMPACT_ATOMS: atom_id res chain seq x y z
N MET A 1 5.51 -34.15 31.99
CA MET A 1 5.54 -34.25 30.52
C MET A 1 4.84 -33.01 29.99
N GLU A 2 5.63 -32.08 29.46
CA GLU A 2 5.17 -30.79 28.94
C GLU A 2 4.39 -31.03 27.64
N VAL A 3 3.18 -30.49 27.55
CA VAL A 3 2.42 -30.49 26.29
C VAL A 3 2.63 -29.13 25.63
N THR A 4 3.37 -29.21 24.54
CA THR A 4 3.89 -28.16 23.67
C THR A 4 2.83 -27.16 23.23
N MET A 5 3.25 -25.89 23.18
CA MET A 5 2.52 -24.76 22.62
C MET A 5 1.95 -25.11 21.25
N SER A 6 0.62 -25.17 21.16
CA SER A 6 -0.06 -25.23 19.86
C SER A 6 -0.26 -23.80 19.39
N MET A 7 0.64 -23.35 18.52
CA MET A 7 0.44 -22.17 17.67
C MET A 7 -0.81 -22.42 16.84
N THR A 8 -1.97 -22.03 17.34
CA THR A 8 -3.14 -21.88 16.49
C THR A 8 -2.82 -20.75 15.54
N ALA A 9 -2.59 -21.09 14.28
CA ALA A 9 -2.64 -20.17 13.17
C ALA A 9 -3.96 -19.40 13.28
N GLN A 10 -3.94 -18.25 13.95
CA GLN A 10 -4.99 -17.27 13.80
C GLN A 10 -4.86 -16.81 12.35
N GLU A 11 -5.69 -17.39 11.50
CA GLU A 11 -6.11 -16.82 10.23
C GLU A 11 -6.55 -15.39 10.50
N CYS A 12 -5.57 -14.51 10.38
CA CYS A 12 -5.70 -13.10 10.54
C CYS A 12 -6.42 -12.61 9.30
N ASP A 13 -7.75 -12.59 9.36
CA ASP A 13 -8.59 -11.73 8.51
C ASP A 13 -8.40 -10.26 8.93
N ARG A 14 -7.13 -9.86 9.05
CA ARG A 14 -6.70 -8.52 9.41
C ARG A 14 -6.83 -7.75 8.11
N GLN A 15 -8.00 -7.14 7.93
CA GLN A 15 -8.26 -6.28 6.79
C GLN A 15 -7.13 -5.25 6.71
N LEU A 16 -6.29 -5.40 5.68
CA LEU A 16 -5.14 -4.53 5.48
C LEU A 16 -5.62 -3.08 5.38
N SER A 17 -4.92 -2.20 6.08
CA SER A 17 -5.13 -0.76 5.94
C SER A 17 -4.93 -0.34 4.49
N THR A 18 -5.54 0.79 4.09
CA THR A 18 -5.33 1.34 2.75
C THR A 18 -3.84 1.49 2.42
N GLU A 19 -3.03 1.96 3.37
CA GLU A 19 -1.58 2.12 3.21
C GLU A 19 -0.89 0.79 2.89
N GLU A 20 -1.14 -0.27 3.67
CA GLU A 20 -0.56 -1.60 3.43
C GLU A 20 -0.97 -2.17 2.07
N ARG A 21 -2.22 -1.93 1.66
CA ARG A 21 -2.72 -2.39 0.35
C ARG A 21 -2.04 -1.66 -0.80
N LEU A 22 -1.84 -0.34 -0.68
CA LEU A 22 -1.12 0.46 -1.67
C LEU A 22 0.34 0.02 -1.77
N LEU A 23 1.03 -0.12 -0.64
CA LEU A 23 2.41 -0.60 -0.59
C LEU A 23 2.54 -2.01 -1.21
N SER A 24 1.61 -2.91 -0.90
CA SER A 24 1.59 -4.26 -1.48
C SER A 24 1.40 -4.24 -2.99
N ALA A 25 0.51 -3.38 -3.50
CA ALA A 25 0.31 -3.20 -4.93
C ALA A 25 1.56 -2.67 -5.62
N LEU A 26 2.24 -1.67 -5.04
CA LEU A 26 3.47 -1.10 -5.58
C LEU A 26 4.64 -2.10 -5.53
N ARG A 27 4.74 -2.93 -4.48
CA ARG A 27 5.78 -3.97 -4.36
C ARG A 27 5.58 -5.06 -5.41
N GLY A 28 4.34 -5.48 -5.63
CA GLY A 28 4.02 -6.58 -6.56
C GLY A 28 3.96 -6.16 -8.03
N ARG A 29 3.56 -4.92 -8.32
CA ARG A 29 3.29 -4.45 -9.70
C ARG A 29 4.21 -3.31 -10.16
N GLY A 30 5.14 -2.88 -9.31
CA GLY A 30 5.99 -1.73 -9.59
C GLY A 30 5.25 -0.39 -9.51
N PRO A 31 5.80 0.67 -10.11
CA PRO A 31 5.17 1.99 -10.12
C PRO A 31 3.78 1.97 -10.76
N GLN A 32 2.81 2.65 -10.14
CA GLN A 32 1.40 2.67 -10.55
C GLN A 32 0.88 4.10 -10.59
N THR A 33 -0.12 4.38 -11.43
CA THR A 33 -0.82 5.67 -11.37
C THR A 33 -1.79 5.71 -10.19
N ILE A 34 -2.21 6.91 -9.77
CA ILE A 34 -3.19 7.07 -8.69
C ILE A 34 -4.53 6.43 -9.09
N GLU A 35 -4.92 6.51 -10.36
CA GLU A 35 -6.12 5.89 -10.92
C GLU A 35 -6.09 4.37 -10.76
N MET A 36 -4.95 3.74 -11.09
CA MET A 36 -4.78 2.29 -10.96
C MET A 36 -4.84 1.86 -9.49
N LEU A 37 -4.27 2.64 -8.58
CA LEU A 37 -4.35 2.40 -7.14
C LEU A 37 -5.78 2.59 -6.61
N ALA A 38 -6.51 3.60 -7.09
CA ALA A 38 -7.92 3.83 -6.75
C ALA A 38 -8.87 2.77 -7.33
N SER A 39 -8.45 2.04 -8.36
CA SER A 39 -9.20 0.92 -8.94
C SER A 39 -9.06 -0.40 -8.15
N LEU A 40 -8.22 -0.45 -7.12
CA LEU A 40 -8.09 -1.64 -6.28
C LEU A 40 -9.41 -1.97 -5.58
N PRO A 41 -9.82 -3.26 -5.50
CA PRO A 41 -11.15 -3.64 -4.98
C PRO A 41 -11.45 -3.07 -3.60
N GLY A 42 -12.56 -2.35 -3.42
CA GLY A 42 -12.93 -1.80 -2.11
C GLY A 42 -12.04 -0.65 -1.63
N LEU A 43 -11.24 -0.04 -2.51
CA LEU A 43 -10.68 1.29 -2.27
C LEU A 43 -11.52 2.34 -3.00
N SER A 44 -11.52 3.56 -2.46
CA SER A 44 -12.06 4.74 -3.13
C SER A 44 -11.01 5.83 -3.17
N TRP A 45 -11.25 6.85 -3.98
CA TRP A 45 -10.29 7.95 -4.19
C TRP A 45 -9.87 8.64 -2.89
N THR A 46 -10.80 8.94 -1.99
CA THR A 46 -10.50 9.71 -0.77
C THR A 46 -9.52 8.99 0.17
N PRO A 47 -9.75 7.72 0.58
CA PRO A 47 -8.76 6.96 1.34
C PRO A 47 -7.42 6.81 0.63
N VAL A 48 -7.41 6.67 -0.69
CA VAL A 48 -6.17 6.54 -1.47
C VAL A 48 -5.36 7.82 -1.43
N PHE A 49 -5.97 8.99 -1.66
CA PHE A 49 -5.27 10.26 -1.55
C PHE A 49 -4.73 10.52 -0.15
N LEU A 50 -5.53 10.23 0.90
CA LEU A 50 -5.09 10.39 2.28
C LEU A 50 -3.91 9.46 2.62
N ALA A 51 -3.97 8.20 2.18
CA ALA A 51 -2.89 7.25 2.38
C ALA A 51 -1.62 7.64 1.60
N LEU A 52 -1.75 8.08 0.35
CA LEU A 52 -0.62 8.55 -0.45
C LEU A 52 0.03 9.82 0.13
N ASP A 53 -0.74 10.77 0.65
CA ASP A 53 -0.18 11.95 1.34
C ASP A 53 0.64 11.52 2.57
N ARG A 54 0.12 10.61 3.39
CA ARG A 54 0.83 10.08 4.56
C ARG A 54 2.11 9.35 4.18
N LEU A 55 2.02 8.41 3.24
CA LEU A 55 3.16 7.61 2.76
C LEU A 55 4.22 8.49 2.08
N SER A 56 3.80 9.56 1.39
CA SER A 56 4.74 10.50 0.78
C SER A 56 5.47 11.32 1.85
N ARG A 57 4.76 11.79 2.89
CA ARG A 57 5.37 12.52 4.00
C ARG A 57 6.27 11.66 4.88
N SER A 58 5.97 10.37 5.03
CA SER A 58 6.84 9.42 5.75
C SER A 58 8.04 8.97 4.91
N GLY A 59 8.07 9.31 3.62
CA GLY A 59 9.15 8.91 2.72
C GLY A 59 9.07 7.46 2.25
N GLU A 60 7.92 6.79 2.41
CA GLU A 60 7.67 5.43 1.92
C GLU A 60 7.47 5.42 0.39
N VAL A 61 6.81 6.45 -0.14
CA VAL A 61 6.55 6.61 -1.58
C VAL A 61 6.97 7.97 -2.10
N SER A 62 7.21 8.04 -3.41
CA SER A 62 7.41 9.28 -4.15
C SER A 62 6.40 9.40 -5.28
N LEU A 63 5.92 10.62 -5.54
CA LEU A 63 5.04 10.90 -6.67
C LEU A 63 5.85 11.64 -7.75
N GLN A 64 5.83 11.14 -8.98
CA GLN A 64 6.38 11.81 -10.13
C GLN A 64 5.26 12.16 -11.11
N ARG A 65 5.20 13.43 -11.50
CA ARG A 65 4.27 13.88 -12.54
C ARG A 65 4.74 13.36 -13.91
N THR A 66 3.86 12.70 -14.65
CA THR A 66 4.14 12.14 -15.99
C THR A 66 3.39 12.85 -17.11
N GLY A 67 2.39 13.68 -16.78
CA GLY A 67 1.59 14.42 -17.75
C GLY A 67 0.97 15.69 -17.15
N ARG A 68 0.00 16.30 -17.84
CA ARG A 68 -0.69 17.49 -17.32
C ARG A 68 -1.43 17.19 -16.02
N CYS A 69 -2.00 16.00 -15.87
CA CYS A 69 -2.76 15.61 -14.67
C CYS A 69 -2.39 14.22 -14.12
N ASP A 70 -1.37 13.57 -14.67
CA ASP A 70 -1.04 12.19 -14.33
C ASP A 70 0.17 12.13 -13.40
N TYR A 71 0.07 11.26 -12.39
CA TYR A 71 1.12 10.99 -11.41
C TYR A 71 1.40 9.49 -11.34
N LEU A 72 2.68 9.13 -11.41
CA LEU A 72 3.17 7.81 -11.04
C LEU A 72 3.62 7.82 -9.58
N VAL A 73 3.26 6.77 -8.85
CA VAL A 73 3.66 6.52 -7.48
C VAL A 73 4.74 5.45 -7.47
N PHE A 74 5.85 5.72 -6.80
CA PHE A 74 7.01 4.84 -6.68
C PHE A 74 7.24 4.49 -5.22
N LEU A 75 7.71 3.27 -4.94
CA LEU A 75 8.29 2.94 -3.64
C LEU A 75 9.68 3.54 -3.53
N ASN A 76 9.98 4.11 -2.37
CA ASN A 76 11.32 4.56 -2.05
C ASN A 76 12.15 3.37 -1.55
N ARG A 77 13.40 3.26 -2.03
CA ARG A 77 14.30 2.15 -1.67
C ARG A 77 14.65 2.08 -0.17
N ALA A 78 14.43 3.16 0.59
CA ALA A 78 14.67 3.20 2.03
C ALA A 78 13.55 2.57 2.88
N ALA A 79 12.42 2.24 2.25
CA ALA A 79 11.20 1.72 2.89
C ALA A 79 10.99 0.20 2.63
N ALA A 80 12.02 -0.48 2.13
CA ALA A 80 12.01 -1.90 1.77
C ALA A 80 12.85 -2.73 2.74
#